data_AF-A0A0D8I5R7-F1
#
_entry.id   AF-A0A0D8I5R7-F1
#
_cell.length_a   1.000
_cell.length_b   1.000
_cell.length_c   1.000
_cell.angle_alpha   90.00
_cell.angle_beta   90.00
_cell.angle_gamma   90.00
#
_symmetry.space_group_name_H-M   'P 1'
#
loop_
_entity.id
_entity.type
_entity.pdbx_description
1 polymer ?
#
loop_
_entity_poly.entity_id
_entity_poly.type
_entity_poly.pdbx_seq_one_letter_code
_entity_poly.pdbx_strand_id
1 'polypeptide(L)'
;MFRRIILALFLVVSVIILATRFLSPVDQGTTVIIKNLTNQCLENLFFGSNANGQVFSVYKIEPHSSVSFQYDIGGFNENAIYLKCVSELGDIRNYNLIGYVHELYSYIYIDIVSVDPEGNLNIKVETIK
;
A
#
# COMPACT_ATOMS: atom_id res chain seq x y z
N MET A 1 -8.22 7.12 53.26
CA MET A 1 -9.05 7.43 52.07
C MET A 1 -8.21 7.99 50.92
N PHE A 2 -7.46 9.08 51.15
CA PHE A 2 -6.61 9.75 50.14
C PHE A 2 -5.67 8.82 49.35
N ARG A 3 -4.95 7.90 50.01
CA ARG A 3 -4.06 6.93 49.32
C ARG A 3 -4.78 6.07 48.28
N ARG A 4 -6.03 5.66 48.53
CA ARG A 4 -6.82 4.82 47.60
C ARG A 4 -7.28 5.62 46.38
N ILE A 5 -7.60 6.91 46.58
CA ILE A 5 -7.99 7.83 45.52
C ILE A 5 -6.80 8.10 44.58
N ILE A 6 -5.61 8.34 45.13
CA ILE A 6 -4.38 8.55 44.35
C ILE A 6 -4.04 7.29 43.52
N LEU A 7 -4.18 6.11 44.12
CA LEU A 7 -3.92 4.84 43.42
C LEU A 7 -4.90 4.60 42.26
N ALA A 8 -6.18 4.90 42.46
CA ALA A 8 -7.18 4.80 41.41
C ALA A 8 -6.92 5.80 40.26
N LEU A 9 -6.57 7.04 40.57
CA LEU A 9 -6.16 8.05 39.59
C LEU A 9 -4.94 7.60 38.78
N PHE A 10 -3.92 7.07 39.44
CA PHE A 10 -2.73 6.53 38.76
C PHE A 10 -3.07 5.38 37.82
N LEU A 11 -3.99 4.50 38.23
CA LEU A 11 -4.43 3.35 37.43
C LEU A 11 -5.22 3.80 36.20
N VAL A 12 -6.13 4.76 36.34
CA VAL A 12 -6.88 5.35 35.22
C VAL A 12 -5.94 6.02 34.22
N VAL A 13 -4.99 6.83 34.71
CA VAL A 13 -4.00 7.50 33.83
C VAL A 13 -3.12 6.46 33.11
N SER A 14 -2.69 5.40 33.81
CA SER A 14 -1.90 4.33 33.20
C SER A 14 -2.69 3.59 32.11
N VAL A 15 -3.97 3.30 32.33
CA VAL A 15 -4.85 2.68 31.34
C VAL A 15 -5.05 3.60 30.13
N ILE A 16 -5.23 4.90 30.32
CA ILE A 16 -5.34 5.87 29.22
C ILE A 16 -4.04 5.96 28.41
N ILE A 17 -2.87 5.95 29.07
CA ILE A 17 -1.57 5.97 28.39
C ILE A 17 -1.34 4.68 27.60
N LEU A 18 -1.71 3.52 28.16
CA LEU A 18 -1.63 2.25 27.45
C LEU A 18 -2.60 2.25 26.26
N ALA A 19 -3.85 2.65 26.48
CA ALA A 19 -4.87 2.70 25.44
C ALA A 19 -4.47 3.64 24.31
N THR A 20 -3.91 4.81 24.57
CA THR A 20 -3.44 5.76 23.52
C THR A 20 -2.19 5.28 22.79
N ARG A 21 -1.35 4.44 23.41
CA ARG A 21 -0.24 3.73 22.74
C ARG A 21 -0.73 2.61 21.80
N PHE A 22 -1.80 1.91 22.18
CA PHE A 22 -2.41 0.84 21.36
C PHE A 22 -3.46 1.34 20.36
N LEU A 23 -4.09 2.50 20.61
CA LEU A 23 -5.08 3.17 19.76
C LEU A 23 -4.46 4.25 18.89
N SER A 24 -3.18 4.60 19.08
CA SER A 24 -2.45 5.28 18.00
C SER A 24 -2.55 4.34 16.81
N PRO A 25 -3.14 4.77 15.68
CA PRO A 25 -2.97 4.03 14.45
C PRO A 25 -1.46 4.05 14.26
N VAL A 26 -0.83 2.90 14.48
CA VAL A 26 0.55 2.76 14.06
C VAL A 26 0.46 3.03 12.56
N ASP A 27 1.13 4.10 12.11
CA ASP A 27 1.35 4.40 10.69
C ASP A 27 2.10 3.20 10.07
N GLN A 28 1.40 2.08 9.85
CA GLN A 28 1.88 0.84 9.23
C GLN A 28 1.33 0.72 7.81
N GLY A 29 1.12 1.85 7.14
CA GLY A 29 1.02 1.81 5.69
C GLY A 29 2.30 1.18 5.15
N THR A 30 2.16 0.26 4.21
CA THR A 30 3.28 -0.14 3.37
C THR A 30 3.53 1.02 2.40
N THR A 31 4.78 1.45 2.28
CA THR A 31 5.14 2.45 1.29
C THR A 31 5.20 1.78 -0.08
N VAL A 32 4.29 2.16 -0.97
CA VAL A 32 4.26 1.64 -2.33
C VAL A 32 4.90 2.67 -3.26
N ILE A 33 5.89 2.23 -4.04
CA ILE A 33 6.60 3.06 -5.00
C ILE A 33 6.44 2.45 -6.38
N ILE A 34 5.77 3.14 -7.28
CA ILE A 34 5.61 2.72 -8.67
C ILE A 34 6.53 3.59 -9.53
N LYS A 35 7.47 2.96 -10.24
CA LYS A 35 8.39 3.63 -11.16
C LYS A 35 8.05 3.29 -12.59
N ASN A 36 7.98 4.31 -13.43
CA ASN A 36 7.90 4.17 -14.87
C ASN A 36 9.32 4.27 -15.44
N LEU A 37 9.93 3.15 -15.83
CA LEU A 37 11.25 3.13 -16.45
C LEU A 37 11.16 3.20 -17.99
N THR A 38 9.96 3.39 -18.52
CA THR A 38 9.68 3.40 -19.95
C THR A 38 9.78 4.82 -20.51
N ASN A 39 9.80 4.93 -21.84
CA ASN A 39 9.73 6.21 -22.54
C ASN A 39 8.29 6.71 -22.78
N GLN A 40 7.28 5.98 -22.30
CA GLN A 40 5.88 6.30 -22.51
C GLN A 40 5.27 6.87 -21.24
N CYS A 41 4.31 7.78 -21.38
CA CYS A 41 3.48 8.20 -20.25
C CYS A 41 2.53 7.05 -19.88
N LEU A 42 2.41 6.76 -18.58
CA LEU A 42 1.47 5.76 -18.08
C LEU A 42 0.32 6.47 -17.37
N GLU A 43 -0.90 6.11 -17.72
CA GLU A 43 -2.11 6.74 -17.19
C GLU A 43 -3.07 5.70 -16.65
N ASN A 44 -3.97 6.14 -15.76
CA ASN A 44 -5.07 5.33 -15.23
C ASN A 44 -4.63 3.98 -14.64
N LEU A 45 -3.62 4.03 -13.77
CA LEU A 45 -3.17 2.90 -12.97
C LEU A 45 -3.91 2.88 -11.64
N PHE A 46 -4.27 1.70 -11.17
CA PHE A 46 -5.05 1.47 -9.97
C PHE A 46 -4.38 0.40 -9.14
N PHE A 47 -3.81 0.80 -8.01
CA PHE A 47 -3.16 -0.12 -7.08
C PHE A 47 -4.16 -0.56 -6.02
N GLY A 48 -4.21 -1.84 -5.69
CA GLY A 48 -5.12 -2.34 -4.68
C GLY A 48 -4.69 -3.64 -4.02
N SER A 49 -5.34 -3.92 -2.91
CA SER A 49 -5.35 -5.22 -2.26
C SER A 49 -6.79 -5.72 -2.12
N ASN A 50 -6.96 -7.04 -1.99
CA ASN A 50 -8.25 -7.64 -1.63
C ASN A 50 -8.58 -7.52 -0.12
N ALA A 51 -7.72 -6.89 0.69
CA ALA A 51 -7.91 -6.80 2.14
C ALA A 51 -9.07 -5.88 2.55
N ASN A 52 -9.13 -4.69 1.95
CA ASN A 52 -10.02 -3.60 2.39
C ASN A 52 -10.88 -3.03 1.25
N GLY A 53 -10.75 -3.56 0.03
CA GLY A 53 -11.49 -3.11 -1.16
C GLY A 53 -11.16 -1.67 -1.59
N GLN A 54 -10.21 -1.01 -0.93
CA GLN A 54 -9.77 0.34 -1.31
C GLN A 54 -8.81 0.23 -2.49
N VAL A 55 -8.87 1.21 -3.38
CA VAL A 55 -7.99 1.27 -4.55
C VAL A 55 -7.37 2.65 -4.58
N PHE A 56 -6.04 2.69 -4.73
CA PHE A 56 -5.31 3.92 -4.93
C PHE A 56 -5.16 4.20 -6.42
N SER A 57 -5.70 5.34 -6.86
CA SER A 57 -5.66 5.77 -8.25
C SER A 57 -4.40 6.59 -8.53
N VAL A 58 -3.62 6.16 -9.51
CA VAL A 58 -2.50 6.90 -10.08
C VAL A 58 -2.90 7.35 -11.48
N TYR A 59 -3.27 8.62 -11.58
CA TYR A 59 -3.78 9.20 -12.83
C TYR A 59 -2.70 9.25 -13.92
N LYS A 60 -1.46 9.57 -13.55
CA LYS A 60 -0.37 9.77 -14.50
C LYS A 60 0.99 9.48 -13.85
N ILE A 61 1.88 8.82 -14.58
CA ILE A 61 3.31 8.71 -14.28
C ILE A 61 4.09 9.05 -15.55
N GLU A 62 4.81 10.16 -15.51
CA GLU A 62 5.69 10.58 -16.62
C GLU A 62 6.80 9.55 -16.88
N PRO A 63 7.37 9.51 -18.10
CA PRO A 63 8.56 8.71 -18.40
C PRO A 63 9.68 8.92 -17.37
N HIS A 64 10.36 7.85 -16.98
CA HIS A 64 11.49 7.86 -16.04
C HIS A 64 11.19 8.49 -14.67
N SER A 65 9.92 8.51 -14.27
CA SER A 65 9.46 9.12 -13.01
C SER A 65 8.83 8.08 -12.10
N SER A 66 8.55 8.49 -10.85
CA SER A 66 7.93 7.61 -9.85
C SER A 66 6.86 8.30 -9.03
N VAL A 67 5.88 7.54 -8.58
CA VAL A 67 4.92 7.94 -7.54
C VAL A 67 5.12 7.10 -6.30
N SER A 68 4.96 7.71 -5.12
CA SER A 68 5.09 7.05 -3.83
C SER A 68 3.89 7.39 -2.96
N PHE A 69 3.31 6.40 -2.29
CA PHE A 69 2.19 6.60 -1.38
C PHE A 69 2.17 5.54 -0.28
N GLN A 70 1.48 5.84 0.82
CA GLN A 70 1.21 4.89 1.89
C GLN A 70 -0.06 4.12 1.55
N TYR A 71 -0.05 2.80 1.75
CA TYR A 71 -1.20 1.96 1.50
C TYR A 71 -1.29 0.83 2.53
N ASP A 72 -2.48 0.62 3.09
CA ASP A 72 -2.77 -0.50 3.97
C ASP A 72 -3.05 -1.77 3.13
N ILE A 73 -2.07 -2.66 3.06
CA ILE A 73 -2.15 -3.95 2.36
C ILE A 73 -2.88 -5.04 3.16
N GLY A 74 -3.34 -4.71 4.38
CA GLY A 74 -4.00 -5.62 5.29
C GLY A 74 -3.04 -6.53 6.09
N GLY A 75 -3.65 -7.38 6.92
CA GLY A 75 -2.92 -8.35 7.73
C GLY A 75 -2.35 -9.52 6.93
N PHE A 76 -1.53 -10.34 7.60
CA PHE A 76 -0.97 -11.56 7.05
C PHE A 76 -2.08 -12.54 6.58
N ASN A 77 -1.76 -13.33 5.56
CA ASN A 77 -2.34 -14.67 5.30
C ASN A 77 -3.52 -14.82 4.32
N GLU A 78 -4.12 -13.75 3.77
CA GLU A 78 -5.18 -13.91 2.73
C GLU A 78 -5.15 -12.81 1.66
N ASN A 79 -4.17 -11.91 1.74
CA ASN A 79 -4.16 -10.72 0.89
C ASN A 79 -3.28 -10.90 -0.34
N ALA A 80 -3.79 -10.46 -1.47
CA ALA A 80 -3.09 -10.35 -2.74
C ALA A 80 -3.07 -8.88 -3.18
N ILE A 81 -1.95 -8.48 -3.75
CA ILE A 81 -1.71 -7.12 -4.22
C ILE A 81 -1.72 -7.13 -5.73
N TYR A 82 -2.47 -6.20 -6.32
CA TYR A 82 -2.64 -6.10 -7.75
C TYR A 82 -2.46 -4.66 -8.23
N LEU A 83 -2.08 -4.56 -9.50
CA LEU A 83 -2.12 -3.33 -10.28
C LEU A 83 -3.10 -3.53 -11.42
N LYS A 84 -4.01 -2.59 -11.60
CA LYS A 84 -4.93 -2.55 -12.73
C LYS A 84 -4.57 -1.35 -13.61
N CYS A 85 -4.54 -1.57 -14.92
CA CYS A 85 -4.36 -0.52 -15.92
C CYS A 85 -5.64 -0.43 -16.76
N VAL A 86 -6.10 0.79 -17.03
CA VAL A 86 -7.25 1.04 -17.90
C VAL A 86 -6.77 1.89 -19.07
N SER A 87 -6.86 1.34 -20.28
CA SER A 87 -6.50 2.08 -21.50
C SER A 87 -7.50 3.21 -21.77
N GLU A 88 -7.12 4.15 -22.64
CA GLU A 88 -8.02 5.22 -23.11
C GLU A 88 -9.30 4.67 -23.78
N LEU A 89 -9.22 3.50 -24.40
CA LEU A 89 -10.36 2.82 -25.04
C LEU A 89 -11.25 2.09 -24.03
N GLY A 90 -10.87 2.07 -22.75
CA GLY A 90 -11.59 1.41 -21.67
C GLY A 90 -11.18 -0.05 -21.43
N ASP A 91 -10.22 -0.59 -22.19
CA ASP A 91 -9.71 -1.94 -21.96
C ASP A 91 -9.03 -2.05 -20.61
N ILE A 92 -9.36 -3.10 -19.85
CA ILE A 92 -8.88 -3.32 -18.50
C ILE A 92 -7.86 -4.46 -18.49
N ARG A 93 -6.68 -4.19 -17.92
CA ARG A 93 -5.63 -5.19 -17.69
C ARG A 93 -5.32 -5.28 -16.21
N ASN A 94 -5.29 -6.50 -15.67
CA ASN A 94 -4.99 -6.76 -14.27
C ASN A 94 -3.67 -7.51 -14.15
N TYR A 95 -2.79 -7.01 -13.29
CA TYR A 95 -1.48 -7.59 -12.99
C TYR A 95 -1.47 -8.01 -11.53
N ASN A 96 -1.30 -9.30 -11.28
CA ASN A 96 -1.08 -9.80 -9.93
C ASN A 96 0.39 -9.55 -9.58
N LEU A 97 0.63 -8.68 -8.59
CA LEU A 97 1.97 -8.30 -8.17
C LEU A 97 2.50 -9.24 -7.10
N ILE A 98 1.69 -9.49 -6.06
CA ILE A 98 2.01 -10.39 -4.95
C ILE A 98 0.77 -11.25 -4.72
N GLY A 99 0.88 -12.55 -5.03
CA GLY A 99 -0.25 -13.47 -4.89
C GLY A 99 -0.60 -13.83 -3.45
N TYR A 100 0.32 -13.58 -2.51
CA TYR A 100 0.14 -13.87 -1.09
C TYR A 100 1.06 -12.99 -0.22
N VAL A 101 0.48 -12.13 0.60
CA VAL A 101 1.19 -11.32 1.61
C VAL A 101 1.56 -12.22 2.79
N HIS A 102 2.80 -12.72 2.76
CA HIS A 102 3.35 -13.61 3.78
C HIS A 102 3.99 -12.87 4.95
N GLU A 103 4.31 -11.59 4.77
CA GLU A 103 4.81 -10.73 5.83
C GLU A 103 4.35 -9.27 5.70
N LEU A 104 4.59 -8.45 6.73
CA LEU A 104 4.38 -7.00 6.68
C LEU A 104 5.58 -6.37 5.99
N TYR A 105 5.34 -5.73 4.85
CA TYR A 105 6.37 -5.01 4.10
C TYR A 105 6.38 -3.55 4.53
N SER A 106 7.56 -3.00 4.82
CA SER A 106 7.73 -1.54 4.92
C SER A 106 7.67 -0.88 3.54
N TYR A 107 8.16 -1.57 2.50
CA TYR A 107 8.19 -1.06 1.13
C TYR A 107 7.80 -2.12 0.09
N ILE A 108 7.09 -1.68 -0.94
CA ILE A 108 6.85 -2.43 -2.18
C ILE A 108 7.30 -1.53 -3.35
N TYR A 109 8.28 -2.00 -4.11
CA TYR A 109 8.75 -1.36 -5.33
C TYR A 109 8.15 -2.06 -6.54
N ILE A 110 7.54 -1.28 -7.43
CA ILE A 110 6.88 -1.75 -8.64
C ILE A 110 7.52 -1.01 -9.81
N ASP A 111 8.42 -1.68 -10.51
CA ASP A 111 9.13 -1.12 -11.64
C ASP A 111 8.45 -1.57 -12.94
N ILE A 112 7.88 -0.63 -13.68
CA ILE A 112 7.31 -0.86 -15.01
C ILE A 112 8.43 -0.67 -16.02
N VAL A 113 8.98 -1.80 -16.50
CA VAL A 113 10.24 -1.85 -17.25
C VAL A 113 10.03 -1.61 -18.74
N SER A 114 8.93 -2.12 -19.29
CA SER A 114 8.57 -1.93 -20.70
C SER A 114 7.07 -2.04 -20.89
N VAL A 115 6.58 -1.46 -21.99
CA VAL A 115 5.21 -1.63 -22.49
C VAL A 115 5.30 -2.31 -23.84
N ASP A 116 4.59 -3.42 -24.03
CA ASP A 116 4.56 -4.12 -25.32
C ASP A 116 3.68 -3.36 -26.35
N PRO A 117 3.73 -3.72 -27.65
CA PRO A 117 2.93 -3.05 -28.69
C PRO A 117 1.41 -3.11 -28.46
N GLU A 118 0.94 -4.14 -27.77
CA GLU A 118 -0.46 -4.29 -27.39
C GLU A 118 -0.81 -3.39 -26.18
N GLY A 119 0.18 -2.88 -25.46
CA GLY A 119 0.06 -2.01 -24.29
C GLY A 119 0.10 -2.75 -22.94
N ASN A 120 0.49 -4.03 -22.91
CA ASN A 120 0.68 -4.77 -21.67
C ASN A 120 1.97 -4.31 -20.99
N LEU A 121 1.91 -4.24 -19.66
CA LEU A 121 3.00 -3.80 -18.82
C LEU A 121 3.88 -4.98 -18.45
N ASN A 122 5.19 -4.84 -18.66
CA ASN A 122 6.19 -5.73 -18.09
C ASN A 122 6.64 -5.15 -16.75
N ILE A 123 6.30 -5.85 -15.67
CA ILE A 123 6.41 -5.35 -14.30
C ILE A 123 7.38 -6.22 -13.50
N LYS A 124 8.28 -5.58 -12.75
CA LYS A 124 9.09 -6.21 -11.72
C LYS A 124 8.66 -5.70 -10.35
N VAL A 125 8.64 -6.60 -9.37
CA VAL A 125 8.20 -6.30 -8.01
C VAL A 125 9.26 -6.73 -7.02
N GLU A 126 9.61 -5.85 -6.10
CA GLU A 126 10.53 -6.11 -4.99
C GLU A 126 9.91 -5.62 -3.68
N THR A 127 10.13 -6.36 -2.59
CA THR A 127 9.60 -6.01 -1.27
C THR A 127 10.71 -5.89 -0.23
N ILE A 128 10.54 -4.97 0.72
CA ILE A 128 11.46 -4.78 1.85
C ILE A 128 10.66 -4.74 3.14
N LYS A 129 11.21 -5.38 4.18
CA LYS A 129 10.68 -5.39 5.53
C LYS A 129 11.06 -4.15 6.34
#